data_AF-A0A9D2TC06-F1
#
_entry.id   AF-A0A9D2TC06-F1
#
_cell.length_a   1.000
_cell.length_b   1.000
_cell.length_c   1.000
_cell.angle_alpha   90.00
_cell.angle_beta   90.00
_cell.angle_gamma   90.00
#
_symmetry.space_group_name_H-M   'P 1'
#
loop_
_entity.id
_entity.type
_entity.pdbx_description
1 polymer ?
#
loop_
_entity_poly.entity_id
_entity_poly.type
_entity_poly.pdbx_seq_one_letter_code
_entity_poly.pdbx_strand_id
1 'polypeptide(L)'
;HHHHHADEVFTSWGRETVKTFSQEEIETILETLSGSEEYGMILRAKGMVEGKDGQWIYFDMVPGEADIRTGSPDYTGRLCVIGSKLQEEKIAELFGVA
;
A
#
# COMPACT_ATOMS: atom_id res chain seq x y z
N HIS A 1 -17.75 17.49 25.01
CA HIS A 1 -18.34 17.34 23.67
C HIS A 1 -17.65 16.15 22.99
N HIS A 2 -18.20 14.95 23.14
CA HIS A 2 -17.71 13.74 22.51
C HIS A 2 -18.44 13.57 21.17
N HIS A 3 -17.84 14.04 20.08
CA HIS A 3 -18.25 13.63 18.75
C HIS A 3 -17.67 12.22 18.53
N HIS A 4 -18.49 11.20 18.74
CA HIS A 4 -18.21 9.89 18.18
C HIS A 4 -18.25 10.04 16.65
N HIS A 5 -17.10 9.83 15.98
CA HIS A 5 -17.02 9.63 14.53
C HIS A 5 -17.74 8.31 14.20
N ALA A 6 -19.07 8.34 14.21
CA ALA A 6 -19.86 7.28 13.64
C ALA A 6 -19.79 7.43 12.10
N ASP A 7 -19.45 6.33 11.44
CA ASP A 7 -19.61 6.06 10.00
C ASP A 7 -18.45 6.37 9.02
N GLU A 8 -17.20 6.39 9.47
CA GLU A 8 -16.11 6.08 8.52
C GLU A 8 -16.05 4.56 8.31
N VAL A 9 -16.74 4.08 7.26
CA VAL A 9 -16.65 2.68 6.82
C VAL A 9 -15.29 2.49 6.15
N PHE A 10 -14.40 1.76 6.84
CA PHE A 10 -13.13 1.36 6.26
C PHE A 10 -13.33 0.20 5.29
N THR A 11 -12.75 0.35 4.10
CA THR A 11 -12.70 -0.69 3.07
C THR A 11 -11.25 -1.10 2.84
N SER A 12 -11.08 -2.24 2.15
CA SER A 12 -9.78 -2.72 1.73
C SER A 12 -9.75 -2.89 0.22
N TRP A 13 -8.75 -2.33 -0.42
CA TRP A 13 -8.37 -2.65 -1.78
C TRP A 13 -7.22 -3.66 -1.76
N GLY A 14 -7.30 -4.68 -2.62
CA GLY A 14 -6.26 -5.71 -2.70
C GLY A 14 -6.05 -6.22 -4.11
N ARG A 15 -4.79 -6.47 -4.47
CA ARG A 15 -4.39 -7.00 -5.78
C ARG A 15 -3.23 -7.97 -5.65
N GLU A 16 -3.28 -9.04 -6.43
CA GLU A 16 -2.10 -9.84 -6.74
C GLU A 16 -1.39 -9.24 -7.96
N THR A 17 -0.06 -9.38 -8.03
CA THR A 17 0.75 -8.80 -9.11
C THR A 17 2.03 -9.60 -9.36
N VAL A 18 2.45 -9.67 -10.63
CA VAL A 18 3.76 -10.19 -11.06
C VAL A 18 4.73 -9.06 -11.40
N LYS A 19 4.33 -7.81 -11.18
CA LYS A 19 5.20 -6.65 -11.39
C LYS A 19 6.30 -6.65 -10.34
N THR A 20 7.52 -6.42 -10.80
CA THR A 20 8.69 -6.24 -9.94
C THR A 20 8.88 -4.77 -9.57
N PHE A 21 9.33 -4.52 -8.34
CA PHE A 21 9.55 -3.17 -7.81
C PHE A 21 10.99 -3.00 -7.31
N SER A 22 11.52 -1.78 -7.24
CA SER A 22 12.68 -1.48 -6.39
C SER A 22 12.21 -1.08 -4.98
N GLN A 23 13.13 -1.12 -4.01
CA GLN A 23 12.82 -0.69 -2.66
C GLN A 23 12.43 0.80 -2.63
N GLU A 24 13.12 1.63 -3.41
CA GLU A 24 12.86 3.07 -3.54
C GLU A 24 11.50 3.36 -4.20
N GLU A 25 11.08 2.55 -5.17
CA GLU A 25 9.74 2.66 -5.76
C GLU A 25 8.66 2.39 -4.72
N ILE A 26 8.82 1.36 -3.88
CA ILE A 26 7.89 1.07 -2.80
C ILE A 26 7.89 2.20 -1.77
N GLU A 27 9.07 2.67 -1.34
CA GLU A 27 9.18 3.80 -0.41
C GLU A 27 8.43 5.04 -0.92
N THR A 28 8.67 5.43 -2.17
CA THR A 28 8.01 6.58 -2.82
C THR A 28 6.48 6.42 -2.87
N ILE A 29 6.00 5.21 -3.18
CA ILE A 29 4.56 4.92 -3.20
C ILE A 29 3.96 5.06 -1.78
N LEU A 30 4.64 4.53 -0.76
CA LEU A 30 4.17 4.58 0.63
C LEU A 30 4.16 6.01 1.17
N GLU A 31 5.19 6.80 0.88
CA GLU A 31 5.23 8.23 1.20
C GLU A 31 4.05 8.97 0.55
N THR A 32 3.80 8.72 -0.73
CA THR A 32 2.69 9.33 -1.49
C THR A 32 1.33 8.97 -0.89
N LEU A 33 1.11 7.71 -0.52
CA LEU A 33 -0.11 7.24 0.12
C LEU A 33 -0.31 7.85 1.52
N SER A 34 0.78 8.09 2.26
CA SER A 34 0.74 8.64 3.62
C SER A 34 0.58 10.17 3.65
N GLY A 35 1.08 10.86 2.63
CA GLY A 35 1.17 12.33 2.57
C GLY A 35 0.02 13.02 1.83
N SER A 36 -0.90 12.27 1.22
CA SER A 36 -1.97 12.82 0.39
C SER A 36 -3.31 12.11 0.60
N GLU A 37 -4.39 12.89 0.70
CA GLU A 37 -5.77 12.39 0.70
C GLU A 37 -6.30 12.11 -0.72
N GLU A 38 -5.49 12.33 -1.77
CA GLU A 38 -5.87 12.09 -3.17
C GLU A 38 -6.26 10.62 -3.43
N TYR A 39 -5.75 9.70 -2.61
CA TYR A 39 -5.99 8.26 -2.69
C TYR A 39 -7.08 7.77 -1.73
N GLY A 40 -7.71 8.69 -1.01
CA GLY A 40 -8.56 8.40 0.14
C GLY A 40 -7.80 8.56 1.46
N MET A 41 -8.50 8.34 2.58
CA MET A 41 -7.86 8.34 3.89
C MET A 41 -7.20 6.98 4.13
N ILE A 42 -5.89 6.90 3.92
CA ILE A 42 -5.14 5.65 4.08
C ILE A 42 -4.85 5.41 5.56
N LEU A 43 -5.20 4.21 6.05
CA LEU A 43 -4.90 3.75 7.41
C LEU A 43 -3.74 2.75 7.44
N ARG A 44 -3.63 1.92 6.39
CA ARG A 44 -2.53 0.98 6.26
C ARG A 44 -2.30 0.63 4.79
N ALA A 45 -1.05 0.55 4.36
CA ALA A 45 -0.69 -0.13 3.12
C ALA A 45 0.34 -1.21 3.44
N LYS A 46 0.04 -2.45 3.07
CA LYS A 46 0.95 -3.58 3.31
C LYS A 46 1.05 -4.46 2.07
N GLY A 47 2.17 -5.13 1.92
CA GLY A 47 2.34 -6.04 0.81
C GLY A 47 3.65 -6.79 0.83
N MET A 48 3.74 -7.72 -0.12
CA MET A 48 4.94 -8.46 -0.45
C MET A 48 5.05 -8.46 -1.96
N VAL A 49 6.17 -8.03 -2.52
CA VAL A 49 6.36 -7.97 -3.97
C VAL A 49 7.74 -8.44 -4.35
N GLU A 50 7.87 -8.96 -5.56
CA GLU A 50 9.16 -9.33 -6.11
C GLU A 50 9.98 -8.05 -6.38
N GLY A 51 11.24 -8.05 -5.94
CA GLY A 51 12.19 -6.99 -6.20
C GLY A 51 12.83 -7.14 -7.58
N LYS A 52 13.21 -6.02 -8.20
CA LYS A 52 13.96 -6.01 -9.49
C LYS A 52 15.32 -6.71 -9.40
N ASP A 53 15.86 -6.85 -8.19
CA ASP A 53 17.10 -7.55 -7.87
C ASP A 53 16.90 -9.03 -7.51
N GLY A 54 15.66 -9.53 -7.56
CA GLY A 54 15.28 -10.88 -7.17
C GLY A 54 15.07 -11.07 -5.67
N GLN A 55 15.29 -10.04 -4.84
CA GLN A 55 14.93 -10.08 -3.41
C GLN A 55 13.47 -9.72 -3.23
N TRP A 56 12.78 -10.35 -2.30
CA TRP A 56 11.38 -10.02 -2.04
C TRP A 56 11.26 -8.88 -1.04
N ILE A 57 10.47 -7.88 -1.40
CA ILE A 57 10.24 -6.67 -0.62
C ILE A 57 8.93 -6.85 0.13
N TYR A 58 9.01 -6.76 1.45
CA TYR A 58 7.89 -6.75 2.36
C TYR A 58 7.75 -5.34 2.89
N PHE A 59 6.52 -4.82 2.89
CA PHE A 59 6.27 -3.50 3.41
C PHE A 59 5.01 -3.45 4.26
N ASP A 60 5.03 -2.55 5.22
CA ASP A 60 3.92 -2.27 6.11
C ASP A 60 3.97 -0.80 6.54
N MET A 61 3.00 -0.02 6.07
CA MET A 61 2.90 1.42 6.32
C MET A 61 1.61 1.72 7.06
N VAL A 62 1.69 2.62 8.04
CA VAL A 62 0.58 3.33 8.68
C VAL A 62 0.85 4.83 8.60
N PRO A 63 -0.14 5.72 8.81
CA PRO A 63 0.10 7.15 8.81
C PRO A 63 1.28 7.56 9.72
N GLY A 64 2.33 8.12 9.11
CA GLY A 64 3.53 8.60 9.80
C GLY A 64 4.66 7.57 9.99
N GLU A 65 4.47 6.30 9.61
CA GLU A 65 5.49 5.26 9.77
C GLU A 65 5.41 4.22 8.63
N ALA A 66 6.57 3.89 8.04
CA ALA A 66 6.69 2.81 7.07
C ALA A 66 7.84 1.87 7.46
N ASP A 67 7.55 0.57 7.51
CA ASP A 67 8.54 -0.50 7.64
C ASP A 67 8.70 -1.19 6.28
N ILE A 68 9.93 -1.17 5.74
CA ILE A 68 10.29 -1.83 4.48
C ILE A 68 11.46 -2.76 4.76
N ARG A 69 11.28 -4.04 4.45
CA ARG A 69 12.25 -5.08 4.73
C ARG A 69 12.31 -6.10 3.60
N THR A 70 13.42 -6.83 3.53
CA THR A 70 13.53 -7.98 2.64
C THR A 70 13.00 -9.24 3.34
N GLY A 71 12.53 -10.21 2.56
CA GLY A 71 12.03 -11.47 3.12
C GLY A 71 12.13 -12.63 2.15
N SER A 72 11.60 -13.77 2.57
CA SER A 72 11.61 -14.99 1.76
C SER A 72 10.77 -14.82 0.49
N PRO A 73 11.19 -15.43 -0.63
CA PRO A 73 10.41 -15.42 -1.86
C PRO A 73 9.06 -16.13 -1.70
N ASP A 74 8.06 -15.63 -2.42
CA ASP A 74 6.72 -16.23 -2.54
C ASP A 74 6.42 -16.52 -4.02
N TYR A 75 5.22 -17.03 -4.34
CA TYR A 75 4.84 -17.37 -5.71
C TYR A 75 4.24 -16.18 -6.49
N THR A 76 3.71 -15.16 -5.80
CA THR A 76 3.15 -13.95 -6.42
C THR A 76 3.17 -12.77 -5.47
N GLY A 77 3.29 -11.55 -6.00
CA GLY A 77 3.21 -10.34 -5.23
C GLY A 77 1.77 -10.06 -4.78
N ARG A 78 1.60 -9.46 -3.61
CA ARG A 78 0.31 -9.09 -3.02
C ARG A 78 0.36 -7.70 -2.44
N LEU A 79 -0.63 -6.89 -2.77
CA LEU A 79 -0.82 -5.53 -2.32
C LEU A 79 -2.14 -5.44 -1.56
N CYS A 80 -2.15 -4.72 -0.44
CA CYS A 80 -3.35 -4.44 0.33
C CYS A 80 -3.30 -3.02 0.89
N VAL A 81 -4.31 -2.21 0.58
CA VAL A 81 -4.49 -0.85 1.08
C VAL A 81 -5.81 -0.78 1.82
N ILE A 82 -5.78 -0.29 3.06
CA ILE A 82 -6.94 -0.18 3.95
C ILE A 82 -7.14 1.30 4.26
N GLY A 83 -8.38 1.77 4.16
CA GLY A 83 -8.71 3.16 4.40
C GLY A 83 -10.19 3.46 4.17
N SER A 84 -10.55 4.74 4.17
CA SER A 84 -11.90 5.20 3.83
C SER A 84 -11.87 6.02 2.53
N LYS A 85 -12.96 5.94 1.74
CA LYS A 85 -13.08 6.63 0.43
C LYS A 85 -11.89 6.37 -0.51
N LEU A 86 -11.44 5.12 -0.57
CA LEU A 86 -10.29 4.72 -1.38
C LEU A 86 -10.53 5.00 -2.86
N GLN A 87 -9.58 5.67 -3.51
CA GLN A 87 -9.60 5.90 -4.96
C GLN A 87 -8.90 4.73 -5.65
N GLU A 88 -9.59 3.59 -5.74
CA GLU A 88 -9.02 2.29 -6.15
C GLU A 88 -8.28 2.33 -7.50
N GLU A 89 -8.81 3.05 -8.50
CA GLU A 89 -8.15 3.20 -9.81
C GLU A 89 -6.81 3.95 -9.69
N LYS A 90 -6.78 5.06 -8.94
CA LYS A 90 -5.53 5.82 -8.70
C LYS A 90 -4.53 5.01 -7.90
N ILE A 91 -5.00 4.20 -6.94
CA ILE A 91 -4.13 3.29 -6.18
C ILE A 91 -3.56 2.23 -7.12
N ALA A 92 -4.37 1.64 -8.00
CA ALA A 92 -3.90 0.68 -8.99
C ALA A 92 -2.87 1.31 -9.95
N GLU A 93 -3.11 2.53 -10.44
CA GLU A 93 -2.17 3.28 -11.27
C GLU A 93 -0.86 3.59 -10.53
N LEU A 94 -0.93 3.99 -9.26
CA LEU A 94 0.24 4.30 -8.43
C LEU A 94 1.15 3.08 -8.26
N PHE A 95 0.57 1.89 -8.05
CA PHE A 95 1.31 0.63 -8.06
C PHE A 95 1.63 0.12 -9.47
N GLY A 96 1.08 0.74 -10.52
CA GLY A 96 1.22 0.34 -11.92
C GLY A 96 0.63 -1.05 -12.20
N VAL A 97 -0.52 -1.36 -11.59
CA VAL A 97 -1.30 -2.61 -11.70
C VAL A 97 -2.74 -2.37 -12.18
N ALA A 98 -3.00 -1.22 -12.80
CA ALA A 98 -4.27 -0.87 -13.43
C ALA A 98 -4.58 -1.75 -14.65
#